data_AF-A0A183A1H0-F1
#
_entry.id   AF-A0A183A1H0-F1
#
_cell.length_a   1.000
_cell.length_b   1.000
_cell.length_c   1.000
_cell.angle_alpha   90.00
_cell.angle_beta   90.00
_cell.angle_gamma   90.00
#
_symmetry.space_group_name_H-M   'P 1'
#
loop_
_entity.id
_entity.type
_entity.pdbx_description
1 polymer ?
#
loop_
_entity_poly.entity_id
_entity_poly.type
_entity_poly.pdbx_seq_one_letter_code
_entity_poly.pdbx_strand_id
1 'polypeptide(L)'
;MTHETPPYNGWGSEEDSLANCKGLIPIPPKGDFRKFIEKDRQGLESNILRFTARLVTNDPLDCDRLFIISCYLSDETFSIFEPPRRNSGFKGGLFLERGRVKRPGSDRFPVTLSEYYKPADLYLGGVLEFNRFRFEIVDADAYAMKYMEDHSTEYPQADVKHILNKLRPFAQGRCEELQQYATNQDPEHTGTFGYRQLKCLIDQLTGPDNALTKHEMITLGRYYAERLVLVRSPKNVGTWSFGKTENQMI
;
A
#
# COMPACT_ATOMS: atom_id res chain seq x y z
N MET A 1 14.08 41.97 -12.67
CA MET A 1 14.51 41.26 -11.44
C MET A 1 13.52 40.14 -11.23
N THR A 2 13.96 38.89 -11.32
CA THR A 2 13.16 37.73 -10.93
C THR A 2 13.03 37.76 -9.42
N HIS A 3 11.81 37.84 -8.90
CA HIS A 3 11.57 37.82 -7.46
C HIS A 3 11.80 36.40 -6.95
N GLU A 4 12.87 36.21 -6.19
CA GLU A 4 13.16 34.93 -5.51
C GLU A 4 12.41 34.86 -4.18
N THR A 5 11.81 33.71 -3.89
CA THR A 5 11.11 33.48 -2.63
C THR A 5 12.11 33.25 -1.50
N PRO A 6 11.95 33.90 -0.34
CA PRO A 6 12.82 33.66 0.80
C PRO A 6 12.64 32.24 1.34
N PRO A 7 13.65 31.70 2.04
CA PRO A 7 13.53 30.41 2.72
C PRO A 7 12.43 30.42 3.78
N TYR A 8 11.85 29.25 4.01
CA TYR A 8 10.86 29.04 5.07
C TYR A 8 11.41 29.46 6.44
N ASN A 9 10.60 30.18 7.22
CA ASN A 9 11.04 30.81 8.47
C ASN A 9 10.89 29.92 9.72
N GLY A 10 10.36 28.70 9.60
CA GLY A 10 10.17 27.78 10.72
C GLY A 10 8.84 27.89 11.47
N TRP A 11 7.94 28.77 11.05
CA TRP A 11 6.64 28.99 11.69
C TRP A 11 5.48 28.65 10.75
N GLY A 12 4.41 28.05 11.29
CA GLY A 12 3.26 27.64 10.47
C GLY A 12 3.61 26.51 9.49
N SER A 13 2.88 26.38 8.38
CA SER A 13 3.24 25.44 7.31
C SER A 13 4.09 26.12 6.24
N GLU A 14 4.79 25.32 5.44
CA GLU A 14 5.58 25.84 4.32
C GLU A 14 4.69 26.51 3.26
N GLU A 15 3.50 25.95 3.02
CA GLU A 15 2.52 26.50 2.10
C GLU A 15 1.97 27.85 2.57
N ASP A 16 1.74 28.00 3.88
CA ASP A 16 1.28 29.24 4.50
C ASP A 16 2.35 30.34 4.42
N SER A 17 3.59 30.01 4.77
CA SER A 17 4.73 30.93 4.63
C SER A 17 4.95 31.36 3.17
N LEU A 18 4.82 30.42 2.23
CA LEU A 18 4.93 30.71 0.80
C LEU A 18 3.79 31.61 0.31
N ALA A 19 2.57 31.42 0.82
CA ALA A 19 1.43 32.28 0.48
C ALA A 19 1.65 33.72 0.94
N ASN A 20 2.27 33.92 2.11
CA ASN A 20 2.63 35.25 2.61
C ASN A 20 3.65 35.98 1.71
N CYS A 21 4.48 35.25 0.95
CA CYS A 21 5.43 35.83 0.02
C CYS A 21 4.82 36.25 -1.33
N LYS A 22 3.54 35.91 -1.60
CA LYS A 22 2.88 36.16 -2.90
C LYS A 22 2.12 37.50 -2.96
N GLY A 23 1.77 38.09 -1.82
CA GLY A 23 1.02 39.33 -1.78
C GLY A 23 0.92 39.93 -0.38
N LEU A 24 0.57 41.21 -0.29
CA LEU A 24 0.46 41.95 0.97
C LEU A 24 -0.65 41.41 1.89
N ILE A 25 -1.75 40.92 1.30
CA ILE A 25 -2.86 40.30 2.02
C ILE A 25 -2.73 38.78 1.80
N PRO A 26 -2.37 38.00 2.85
CA PRO A 26 -2.21 36.57 2.72
C PRO A 26 -3.56 35.90 2.45
N ILE A 27 -3.57 35.00 1.47
CA ILE A 27 -4.71 34.15 1.16
C ILE A 27 -4.39 32.75 1.68
N PRO A 28 -5.25 32.15 2.53
CA PRO A 28 -5.01 30.81 3.04
C PRO A 28 -4.82 29.79 1.92
N PRO A 29 -3.83 28.89 2.00
CA PRO A 29 -3.67 27.83 1.03
C PRO A 29 -4.91 26.94 1.02
N LYS A 30 -5.45 26.66 -0.17
CA LYS A 30 -6.62 25.81 -0.34
C LYS A 30 -6.17 24.35 -0.42
N GLY A 31 -6.72 23.50 0.44
CA GLY A 31 -6.55 22.05 0.32
C GLY A 31 -7.33 21.48 -0.87
N ASP A 32 -7.02 20.24 -1.24
CA ASP A 32 -7.72 19.51 -2.29
C ASP A 32 -9.08 19.01 -1.81
N PHE A 33 -10.06 19.92 -1.73
CA PHE A 33 -11.42 19.64 -1.25
C PHE A 33 -12.10 18.48 -2.00
N ARG A 34 -11.84 18.33 -3.31
CA ARG A 34 -12.40 17.22 -4.10
C ARG A 34 -11.90 15.87 -3.58
N LYS A 35 -10.58 15.74 -3.40
CA LYS A 35 -9.94 14.55 -2.85
C LYS A 35 -10.45 14.27 -1.43
N PHE A 36 -10.55 15.31 -0.62
CA PHE A 36 -11.08 15.18 0.73
C PHE A 36 -12.48 14.57 0.72
N ILE A 37 -13.41 15.09 -0.09
CA ILE A 37 -14.80 14.58 -0.17
C ILE A 37 -14.88 13.18 -0.78
N GLU A 38 -14.12 12.91 -1.84
CA GLU A 38 -14.11 11.60 -2.51
C GLU A 38 -13.56 10.49 -1.61
N LYS A 39 -12.51 10.79 -0.84
CA LYS A 39 -11.83 9.84 0.04
C LYS A 39 -12.24 10.01 1.50
N ASP A 40 -13.23 10.84 1.80
CA ASP A 40 -13.87 10.85 3.12
C ASP A 40 -14.66 9.56 3.31
N ARG A 41 -15.00 9.23 4.55
CA ARG A 41 -15.67 7.95 4.88
C ARG A 41 -17.02 7.84 4.17
N GLN A 42 -17.08 7.02 3.11
CA GLN A 42 -18.33 6.73 2.39
C GLN A 42 -18.91 5.40 2.87
N GLY A 43 -19.95 5.47 3.71
CA GLY A 43 -20.64 4.29 4.23
C GLY A 43 -19.72 3.36 5.03
N LEU A 44 -19.50 2.15 4.53
CA LEU A 44 -18.65 1.12 5.16
C LEU A 44 -17.17 1.21 4.73
N GLU A 45 -16.82 2.02 3.74
CA GLU A 45 -15.43 2.16 3.29
C GLU A 45 -14.68 3.11 4.20
N SER A 46 -13.60 2.61 4.81
CA SER A 46 -12.84 3.37 5.79
C SER A 46 -11.87 4.37 5.17
N ASN A 47 -11.51 4.23 3.88
CA ASN A 47 -10.52 5.05 3.15
C ASN A 47 -9.20 5.26 3.93
N ILE A 48 -8.87 4.30 4.78
CA ILE A 48 -7.65 4.24 5.58
C ILE A 48 -6.96 2.93 5.25
N LEU A 49 -5.76 3.03 4.68
CA LEU A 49 -4.93 1.87 4.39
C LEU A 49 -4.10 1.56 5.64
N ARG A 50 -4.18 0.33 6.15
CA ARG A 50 -3.41 -0.08 7.34
C ARG A 50 -2.38 -1.12 6.98
N PHE A 51 -1.17 -0.88 7.46
CA PHE A 51 -0.02 -1.73 7.23
C PHE A 51 0.62 -2.11 8.57
N THR A 52 1.05 -3.35 8.67
CA THR A 52 1.91 -3.78 9.78
C THR A 52 3.36 -3.54 9.38
N ALA A 53 4.12 -2.93 10.26
CA ALA A 53 5.53 -2.64 10.06
C ALA A 53 6.37 -3.04 11.28
N ARG A 54 7.65 -3.30 11.04
CA ARG A 54 8.65 -3.53 12.09
C ARG A 54 9.76 -2.48 12.01
N LEU A 55 10.40 -2.19 13.14
CA LEU A 55 11.57 -1.31 13.14
C LEU A 55 12.76 -2.01 12.48
N VAL A 56 13.46 -1.27 11.62
CA VAL A 56 14.76 -1.67 11.08
C VAL A 56 15.84 -1.22 12.06
N THR A 57 16.16 -2.09 13.02
CA THR A 57 17.11 -1.84 14.11
C THR A 57 17.87 -3.11 14.46
N ASN A 58 19.05 -2.94 15.06
CA ASN A 58 19.87 -4.03 15.61
C ASN A 58 19.60 -4.26 17.10
N ASP A 59 18.78 -3.43 17.75
CA ASP A 59 18.42 -3.59 19.16
C ASP A 59 17.49 -4.81 19.33
N PRO A 60 17.89 -5.84 20.09
CA PRO A 60 17.07 -7.02 20.34
C PRO A 60 15.73 -6.72 21.04
N LEU A 61 15.63 -5.61 21.77
CA LEU A 61 14.39 -5.23 22.44
C LEU A 61 13.36 -4.64 21.45
N ASP A 62 13.85 -3.99 20.39
CA ASP A 62 13.00 -3.29 19.43
C ASP A 62 12.74 -4.11 18.14
N CYS A 63 13.58 -5.09 17.82
CA CYS A 63 13.48 -5.85 16.56
C CYS A 63 12.17 -6.62 16.40
N ASP A 64 11.56 -7.04 17.52
CA ASP A 64 10.33 -7.84 17.55
C ASP A 64 9.06 -6.98 17.76
N ARG A 65 9.21 -5.65 17.83
CA ARG A 65 8.09 -4.72 17.98
C ARG A 65 7.39 -4.54 16.64
N LEU A 66 6.05 -4.62 16.68
CA LEU A 66 5.19 -4.44 15.53
C LEU A 66 4.36 -3.17 15.69
N PHE A 67 4.21 -2.46 14.60
CA PHE A 67 3.53 -1.18 14.52
C PHE A 67 2.47 -1.22 13.43
N ILE A 68 1.35 -0.55 13.63
CA ILE A 68 0.31 -0.34 12.64
C ILE A 68 0.48 1.06 12.09
N ILE A 69 0.87 1.16 10.83
CA ILE A 69 0.92 2.41 10.08
C ILE A 69 -0.44 2.59 9.40
N SER A 70 -1.16 3.65 9.76
CA SER A 70 -2.42 4.02 9.13
C SER A 70 -2.20 5.22 8.21
N CYS A 71 -2.52 5.05 6.93
CA CYS A 71 -2.48 6.10 5.91
C CYS A 71 -3.90 6.56 5.59
N TYR A 72 -4.17 7.86 5.78
CA TYR A 72 -5.47 8.47 5.53
C TYR A 72 -5.49 9.05 4.13
N LEU A 73 -6.35 8.53 3.26
CA LEU A 73 -6.34 8.87 1.84
C LEU A 73 -6.94 10.25 1.54
N SER A 74 -7.76 10.79 2.44
CA SER A 74 -8.42 12.09 2.28
C SER A 74 -7.45 13.27 2.34
N ASP A 75 -6.36 13.15 3.10
CA ASP A 75 -5.39 14.23 3.32
C ASP A 75 -3.91 13.80 3.25
N GLU A 76 -3.65 12.55 2.83
CA GLU A 76 -2.29 11.99 2.71
C GLU A 76 -1.48 12.06 4.01
N THR A 77 -2.17 11.93 5.15
CA THR A 77 -1.53 11.89 6.46
C THR A 77 -1.29 10.47 6.94
N PHE A 78 -0.36 10.32 7.88
CA PHE A 78 0.03 9.05 8.46
C PHE A 78 -0.05 9.12 9.98
N SER A 79 -0.42 8.02 10.62
CA SER A 79 -0.26 7.81 12.06
C SER A 79 0.33 6.43 12.31
N ILE A 80 1.04 6.27 13.43
CA ILE A 80 1.67 5.00 13.81
C ILE A 80 1.20 4.63 15.20
N PHE A 81 0.69 3.42 15.35
CA PHE A 81 0.22 2.88 16.61
C PHE A 81 0.92 1.55 16.92
N GLU A 82 1.42 1.38 18.13
CA GLU A 82 1.98 0.12 18.62
C GLU A 82 0.91 -0.64 19.41
N PRO A 83 0.46 -1.81 18.94
CA PRO A 83 -0.47 -2.64 19.70
C PRO A 83 0.14 -3.12 21.03
N PRO A 84 -0.60 -3.05 22.15
CA PRO A 84 -0.10 -3.56 23.43
C PRO A 84 0.08 -5.07 23.37
N ARG A 85 1.26 -5.56 23.76
CA ARG A 85 1.56 -7.00 23.86
C ARG A 85 1.80 -7.38 25.32
N ARG A 86 1.13 -8.42 25.81
CA ARG A 86 1.37 -8.93 27.17
C ARG A 86 2.80 -9.44 27.29
N ASN A 87 3.44 -9.16 28.42
CA ASN A 87 4.79 -9.60 28.76
C ASN A 87 5.91 -9.10 27.82
N SER A 88 5.67 -8.07 27.01
CA SER A 88 6.72 -7.49 26.15
C SER A 88 7.61 -6.47 26.86
N GLY A 89 7.19 -5.98 28.03
CA GLY A 89 7.85 -4.85 28.70
C GLY A 89 7.51 -3.48 28.10
N PHE A 90 6.76 -3.43 26.99
CA PHE A 90 6.33 -2.20 26.34
C PHE A 90 4.83 -1.95 26.57
N LYS A 91 4.48 -0.70 26.91
CA LYS A 91 3.07 -0.30 27.12
C LYS A 91 2.25 -0.33 25.83
N GLY A 92 2.88 -0.13 24.67
CA GLY A 92 2.20 0.19 23.41
C GLY A 92 1.53 1.58 23.44
N GLY A 93 0.83 1.92 22.36
CA GLY A 93 0.09 3.17 22.22
C GLY A 93 0.41 3.95 20.94
N LEU A 94 0.02 5.22 20.91
CA LEU A 94 0.30 6.12 19.79
C LEU A 94 1.82 6.39 19.73
N PHE A 95 2.45 5.96 18.65
CA PHE A 95 3.88 6.16 18.40
C PHE A 95 4.13 7.43 17.57
N LEU A 96 3.26 7.69 16.59
CA LEU A 96 3.27 8.92 15.79
C LEU A 96 1.84 9.43 15.65
N GLU A 97 1.62 10.68 16.07
CA GLU A 97 0.34 11.37 15.85
C GLU A 97 0.07 11.60 14.36
N ARG A 98 -1.22 11.67 14.00
CA ARG A 98 -1.64 11.88 12.61
C ARG A 98 -1.06 13.18 12.05
N GLY A 99 -0.29 13.07 10.98
CA GLY A 99 0.25 14.24 10.28
C GLY A 99 0.88 13.88 8.94
N ARG A 100 1.25 14.90 8.16
CA ARG A 100 2.03 14.70 6.94
C ARG A 100 3.49 14.46 7.33
N VAL A 101 4.15 13.56 6.62
CA VAL A 101 5.53 13.14 6.93
C VAL A 101 6.43 13.49 5.76
N LYS A 102 7.42 14.34 6.02
CA LYS A 102 8.40 14.75 5.01
C LYS A 102 9.32 13.58 4.65
N ARG A 103 9.78 13.55 3.40
CA ARG A 103 10.83 12.61 2.99
C ARG A 103 12.14 12.91 3.73
N PRO A 104 12.96 11.88 3.99
CA PRO A 104 14.27 12.07 4.62
C PRO A 104 15.14 12.99 3.77
N GLY A 105 15.99 13.79 4.44
CA GLY A 105 16.84 14.77 3.78
C GLY A 105 16.16 16.09 3.41
N SER A 106 14.88 16.28 3.76
CA SER A 106 14.23 17.59 3.63
C SER A 106 14.89 18.62 4.55
N ASP A 107 15.28 19.76 4.00
CA ASP A 107 15.88 20.85 4.77
C ASP A 107 14.91 21.36 5.85
N ARG A 108 15.49 21.86 6.95
CA ARG A 108 14.68 22.46 8.02
C ARG A 108 14.01 23.76 7.59
N PHE A 109 14.69 24.52 6.72
CA PHE A 109 14.26 25.83 6.23
C PHE A 109 14.36 25.87 4.70
N PRO A 110 13.53 25.09 3.99
CA PRO A 110 13.69 24.94 2.56
C PRO A 110 13.24 26.20 1.81
N VAL A 111 13.83 26.42 0.63
CA VAL A 111 13.42 27.50 -0.29
C VAL A 111 12.21 27.08 -1.13
N THR A 112 12.12 25.79 -1.44
CA THR A 112 10.99 25.16 -2.15
C THR A 112 10.18 24.29 -1.19
N LEU A 113 8.94 23.97 -1.53
CA LEU A 113 8.13 23.07 -0.71
C LEU A 113 8.80 21.70 -0.59
N SER A 114 8.83 21.15 0.63
CA SER A 114 9.31 19.81 0.92
C SER A 114 8.41 18.77 0.25
N GLU A 115 9.02 17.65 -0.15
CA GLU A 115 8.26 16.49 -0.58
C GLU A 115 7.80 15.67 0.63
N TYR A 116 6.55 15.21 0.57
CA TYR A 116 5.94 14.36 1.58
C TYR A 116 5.78 12.95 1.04
N TYR A 117 5.77 11.97 1.95
CA TYR A 117 5.37 10.61 1.62
C TYR A 117 3.92 10.60 1.13
N LYS A 118 3.65 9.70 0.19
CA LYS A 118 2.35 9.47 -0.44
C LYS A 118 1.88 8.05 -0.13
N PRO A 119 0.57 7.76 -0.29
CA PRO A 119 0.04 6.40 -0.12
C PRO A 119 0.78 5.36 -0.97
N ALA A 120 1.18 5.71 -2.20
CA ALA A 120 1.90 4.82 -3.10
C ALA A 120 3.32 4.44 -2.63
N ASP A 121 3.89 5.15 -1.64
CA ASP A 121 5.16 4.76 -1.02
C ASP A 121 5.00 3.57 -0.05
N LEU A 122 3.77 3.25 0.37
CA LEU A 122 3.47 2.11 1.25
C LEU A 122 3.23 0.85 0.42
N TYR A 123 4.21 -0.04 0.41
CA TYR A 123 4.10 -1.37 -0.17
C TYR A 123 4.90 -2.40 0.64
N LEU A 124 4.53 -3.67 0.54
CA LEU A 124 5.15 -4.75 1.33
C LEU A 124 6.62 -4.93 0.95
N GLY A 125 7.48 -5.01 1.96
CA GLY A 125 8.94 -5.02 1.82
C GLY A 125 9.57 -3.65 1.62
N GLY A 126 8.76 -2.60 1.41
CA GLY A 126 9.25 -1.22 1.37
C GLY A 126 9.71 -0.75 2.74
N VAL A 127 10.70 0.15 2.77
CA VAL A 127 11.20 0.77 4.01
C VAL A 127 10.95 2.27 3.95
N LEU A 128 10.22 2.79 4.94
CA LEU A 128 9.95 4.22 5.08
C LEU A 128 10.61 4.77 6.35
N GLU A 129 10.96 6.05 6.33
CA GLU A 129 11.54 6.73 7.48
C GLU A 129 10.55 7.76 8.06
N PHE A 130 10.13 7.53 9.29
CA PHE A 130 9.23 8.41 10.04
C PHE A 130 9.96 8.95 11.27
N ASN A 131 10.19 10.27 11.34
CA ASN A 131 10.92 10.90 12.45
C ASN A 131 12.25 10.20 12.81
N ARG A 132 13.05 9.82 11.79
CA ARG A 132 14.33 9.07 11.90
C ARG A 132 14.20 7.60 12.32
N PHE A 133 12.99 7.10 12.55
CA PHE A 133 12.76 5.67 12.71
C PHE A 133 12.47 5.05 11.35
N ARG A 134 13.18 3.97 11.02
CA ARG A 134 13.00 3.23 9.77
C ARG A 134 12.07 2.05 10.01
N PHE A 135 11.02 1.96 9.21
CA PHE A 135 10.00 0.93 9.30
C PHE A 135 9.97 0.11 8.02
N GLU A 136 10.19 -1.20 8.11
CA GLU A 136 9.91 -2.12 7.01
C GLU A 136 8.44 -2.53 7.09
N ILE A 137 7.72 -2.33 6.00
CA ILE A 137 6.35 -2.81 5.86
C ILE A 137 6.37 -4.33 5.67
N VAL A 138 5.77 -5.06 6.61
CA VAL A 138 5.78 -6.52 6.61
C VAL A 138 4.45 -7.12 6.18
N ASP A 139 3.34 -6.45 6.45
CA ASP A 139 2.00 -6.93 6.13
C ASP A 139 1.04 -5.76 5.85
N ALA A 140 -0.11 -6.06 5.24
CA ALA A 140 -1.15 -5.10 4.90
C ALA A 140 -2.52 -5.72 5.21
N ASP A 141 -3.47 -4.91 5.67
CA ASP A 141 -4.83 -5.41 5.85
C ASP A 141 -5.49 -5.76 4.50
N ALA A 142 -6.51 -6.62 4.56
CA ALA A 142 -7.19 -7.09 3.35
C ALA A 142 -7.83 -5.95 2.55
N TYR A 143 -8.28 -4.90 3.25
CA TYR A 143 -8.83 -3.70 2.61
C TYR A 143 -7.75 -2.95 1.83
N ALA A 144 -6.57 -2.73 2.41
CA ALA A 144 -5.48 -2.02 1.77
C ALA A 144 -4.98 -2.74 0.52
N MET A 145 -4.78 -4.06 0.59
CA MET A 145 -4.38 -4.84 -0.57
C MET A 145 -5.41 -4.72 -1.71
N LYS A 146 -6.69 -4.92 -1.39
CA LYS A 146 -7.77 -4.81 -2.39
C LYS A 146 -7.86 -3.40 -2.98
N TYR A 147 -7.75 -2.39 -2.14
CA TYR A 147 -7.80 -0.99 -2.57
C TYR A 147 -6.68 -0.66 -3.56
N MET A 148 -5.45 -1.08 -3.25
CA MET A 148 -4.29 -0.87 -4.13
C MET A 148 -4.44 -1.62 -5.46
N GLU A 149 -4.98 -2.84 -5.43
CA GLU A 149 -5.29 -3.65 -6.63
C GLU A 149 -6.34 -2.95 -7.52
N ASP A 150 -7.44 -2.47 -6.91
CA ASP A 150 -8.52 -1.74 -7.61
C ASP A 150 -8.04 -0.41 -8.20
N HIS A 151 -7.02 0.22 -7.58
CA HIS A 151 -6.41 1.48 -8.02
C HIS A 151 -4.99 1.29 -8.60
N SER A 152 -4.74 0.16 -9.25
CA SER A 152 -3.41 -0.24 -9.76
C SER A 152 -2.65 0.82 -10.60
N THR A 153 -3.34 1.77 -11.23
CA THR A 153 -2.70 2.90 -11.93
C THR A 153 -1.92 3.84 -11.00
N GLU A 154 -2.35 3.97 -9.74
CA GLU A 154 -1.70 4.77 -8.69
C GLU A 154 -0.68 3.94 -7.89
N TYR A 155 -0.80 2.61 -7.91
CA TYR A 155 0.01 1.67 -7.14
C TYR A 155 0.69 0.65 -8.06
N PRO A 156 1.86 0.97 -8.64
CA PRO A 156 2.56 0.11 -9.59
C PRO A 156 2.84 -1.31 -9.07
N GLN A 157 3.09 -1.44 -7.77
CA GLN A 157 3.38 -2.69 -7.08
C GLN A 157 2.16 -3.61 -7.04
N ALA A 158 0.95 -3.06 -7.18
CA ALA A 158 -0.32 -3.78 -7.24
C ALA A 158 -0.84 -3.92 -8.69
N ASP A 159 -0.11 -3.43 -9.70
CA ASP A 159 -0.49 -3.60 -11.10
C ASP A 159 0.06 -4.91 -11.69
N VAL A 160 -0.84 -5.87 -11.90
CA VAL A 160 -0.51 -7.16 -12.51
C VAL A 160 0.10 -7.01 -13.91
N LYS A 161 -0.33 -6.03 -14.71
CA LYS A 161 0.25 -5.82 -16.05
C LYS A 161 1.69 -5.35 -15.93
N HIS A 162 1.96 -4.43 -15.01
CA HIS A 162 3.31 -3.98 -14.69
C HIS A 162 4.20 -5.14 -14.24
N ILE A 163 3.71 -5.97 -13.31
CA ILE A 163 4.42 -7.15 -12.80
C ILE A 163 4.75 -8.15 -13.92
N LEU A 164 3.77 -8.48 -14.77
CA LEU A 164 3.98 -9.41 -15.89
C LEU A 164 4.97 -8.86 -16.92
N ASN A 165 4.94 -7.56 -17.20
CA ASN A 165 5.93 -6.92 -18.07
C ASN A 165 7.34 -6.99 -17.49
N LYS A 166 7.49 -6.89 -16.17
CA LYS A 166 8.76 -7.04 -15.45
C LYS A 166 9.29 -8.47 -15.52
N LEU A 167 8.41 -9.47 -15.48
CA LEU A 167 8.77 -10.89 -15.60
C LEU A 167 9.03 -11.35 -17.04
N ARG A 168 8.50 -10.63 -18.03
CA ARG A 168 8.55 -11.03 -19.45
C ARG A 168 9.97 -11.35 -19.96
N PRO A 169 11.02 -10.54 -19.67
CA PRO A 169 12.38 -10.84 -20.12
C PRO A 169 12.93 -12.15 -19.54
N PHE A 170 12.55 -12.50 -18.30
CA PHE A 170 13.03 -13.70 -17.62
C PHE A 170 12.32 -14.98 -18.09
N ALA A 171 11.11 -14.86 -18.61
CA ALA A 171 10.32 -15.97 -19.14
C ALA A 171 10.57 -16.22 -20.63
N GLN A 172 11.11 -15.23 -21.36
CA GLN A 172 11.29 -15.32 -22.80
C GLN A 172 12.27 -16.44 -23.18
N GLY A 173 11.83 -17.35 -24.05
CA GLY A 173 12.64 -18.50 -24.49
C GLY A 173 12.66 -19.69 -23.53
N ARG A 174 12.00 -19.60 -22.36
CA ARG A 174 11.99 -20.65 -21.33
C ARG A 174 10.62 -21.33 -21.15
N CYS A 175 9.74 -21.23 -22.17
CA CYS A 175 8.38 -21.76 -22.09
C CYS A 175 8.33 -23.26 -21.77
N GLU A 176 9.24 -24.07 -22.32
CA GLU A 176 9.29 -25.51 -22.06
C GLU A 176 9.66 -25.81 -20.61
N GLU A 177 10.66 -25.12 -20.04
CA GLU A 177 11.05 -25.25 -18.63
C GLU A 177 9.88 -24.90 -17.69
N LEU A 178 9.16 -23.82 -18.01
CA LEU A 178 7.99 -23.37 -17.24
C LEU A 178 6.87 -24.41 -17.26
N GLN A 179 6.60 -24.99 -18.43
CA GLN A 179 5.59 -26.04 -18.58
C GLN A 179 5.98 -27.30 -17.82
N GLN A 180 7.23 -27.75 -17.93
CA GLN A 180 7.74 -28.90 -17.20
C GLN A 180 7.65 -28.70 -15.68
N TYR A 181 8.04 -27.51 -15.18
CA TYR A 181 7.90 -27.18 -13.77
C TYR A 181 6.43 -27.24 -13.33
N ALA A 182 5.52 -26.65 -14.10
CA ALA A 182 4.09 -26.65 -13.79
C ALA A 182 3.52 -28.08 -13.74
N THR A 183 3.88 -28.95 -14.69
CA THR A 183 3.48 -30.37 -14.69
C THR A 183 4.03 -31.11 -13.48
N ASN A 184 5.30 -30.88 -13.12
CA ASN A 184 5.93 -31.52 -11.97
C ASN A 184 5.32 -31.06 -10.63
N GLN A 185 4.86 -29.81 -10.54
CA GLN A 185 4.21 -29.26 -9.35
C GLN A 185 2.72 -29.60 -9.24
N ASP A 186 2.13 -30.25 -10.25
CA ASP A 186 0.73 -30.68 -10.27
C ASP A 186 0.59 -32.18 -10.65
N PRO A 187 1.03 -33.11 -9.78
CA PRO A 187 0.94 -34.55 -10.05
C PRO A 187 -0.48 -35.07 -10.20
N GLU A 188 -1.44 -34.38 -9.58
CA GLU A 188 -2.86 -34.72 -9.63
C GLU A 188 -3.57 -34.14 -10.88
N HIS A 189 -2.86 -33.40 -11.73
CA HIS A 189 -3.39 -32.77 -12.93
C HIS A 189 -4.61 -31.86 -12.66
N THR A 190 -4.59 -31.15 -11.54
CA THR A 190 -5.63 -30.20 -11.13
C THR A 190 -5.64 -28.90 -11.95
N GLY A 191 -4.58 -28.65 -12.71
CA GLY A 191 -4.32 -27.41 -13.44
C GLY A 191 -3.87 -26.25 -12.55
N THR A 192 -3.48 -26.53 -11.30
CA THR A 192 -3.16 -25.49 -10.30
C THR A 192 -2.00 -25.92 -9.40
N PHE A 193 -1.20 -24.96 -8.93
CA PHE A 193 -0.23 -25.18 -7.86
C PHE A 193 -0.27 -24.02 -6.85
N GLY A 194 0.24 -24.25 -5.64
CA GLY A 194 0.11 -23.32 -4.53
C GLY A 194 1.03 -22.10 -4.60
N TYR A 195 0.76 -21.12 -3.72
CA TYR A 195 1.55 -19.88 -3.62
C TYR A 195 3.05 -20.13 -3.38
N ARG A 196 3.39 -21.14 -2.57
CA ARG A 196 4.80 -21.50 -2.32
C ARG A 196 5.51 -21.95 -3.59
N GLN A 197 4.84 -22.77 -4.40
CA GLN A 197 5.36 -23.25 -5.67
C GLN A 197 5.52 -22.11 -6.68
N LEU A 198 4.58 -21.16 -6.71
CA LEU A 198 4.68 -19.93 -7.50
C LEU A 198 5.90 -19.10 -7.08
N LYS A 199 6.06 -18.87 -5.77
CA LYS A 199 7.20 -18.12 -5.26
C LYS A 199 8.52 -18.78 -5.64
N CYS A 200 8.66 -20.09 -5.42
CA CYS A 200 9.87 -20.83 -5.81
C CYS A 200 10.16 -20.73 -7.31
N LEU A 201 9.14 -20.81 -8.16
CA LEU A 201 9.28 -20.66 -9.60
C LEU A 201 9.85 -19.29 -9.96
N ILE A 202 9.25 -18.21 -9.46
CA ILE A 202 9.71 -16.85 -9.77
C ILE A 202 11.12 -16.61 -9.21
N ASP A 203 11.42 -17.09 -8.00
CA ASP A 203 12.75 -17.00 -7.40
C ASP A 203 13.79 -17.74 -8.28
N GLN A 204 13.46 -18.91 -8.82
CA GLN A 204 14.32 -19.65 -9.76
C GLN A 204 14.46 -18.96 -11.13
N LEU A 205 13.41 -18.31 -11.62
CA LEU A 205 13.44 -17.63 -12.91
C LEU A 205 14.25 -16.34 -12.87
N THR A 206 14.10 -15.58 -11.79
CA THR A 206 14.75 -14.27 -11.61
C THR A 206 16.13 -14.40 -10.96
N GLY A 207 16.40 -15.53 -10.29
CA GLY A 207 17.70 -15.81 -9.70
C GLY A 207 18.12 -14.74 -8.68
N PRO A 208 19.39 -14.29 -8.68
CA PRO A 208 19.88 -13.30 -7.71
C PRO A 208 19.27 -11.91 -7.92
N ASP A 209 18.69 -11.64 -9.09
CA ASP A 209 18.12 -10.33 -9.40
C ASP A 209 16.86 -10.04 -8.57
N ASN A 210 16.20 -11.08 -8.03
CA ASN A 210 14.98 -11.01 -7.23
C ASN A 210 14.01 -9.94 -7.75
N ALA A 211 13.61 -10.11 -9.02
CA ALA A 211 13.01 -9.03 -9.80
C ALA A 211 11.70 -8.51 -9.18
N LEU A 212 10.98 -9.31 -8.40
CA LEU A 212 9.74 -8.88 -7.74
C LEU A 212 9.96 -8.49 -6.28
N THR A 213 9.35 -7.38 -5.89
CA THR A 213 9.16 -7.00 -4.49
C THR A 213 8.19 -7.97 -3.80
N LYS A 214 8.19 -7.96 -2.46
CA LYS A 214 7.25 -8.79 -1.67
C LYS A 214 5.79 -8.46 -2.02
N HIS A 215 5.48 -7.18 -2.24
CA HIS A 215 4.14 -6.74 -2.61
C HIS A 215 3.73 -7.30 -3.98
N GLU A 216 4.57 -7.13 -5.01
CA GLU A 216 4.30 -7.63 -6.37
C GLU A 216 4.07 -9.15 -6.37
N MET A 217 4.87 -9.91 -5.61
CA MET A 217 4.71 -11.36 -5.46
C MET A 217 3.35 -11.73 -4.84
N ILE A 218 2.92 -11.02 -3.80
CA ILE A 218 1.64 -11.25 -3.13
C ILE A 218 0.47 -10.86 -4.04
N THR A 219 0.53 -9.72 -4.71
CA THR A 219 -0.46 -9.28 -5.70
C THR A 219 -0.63 -10.32 -6.80
N LEU A 220 0.47 -10.84 -7.36
CA LEU A 220 0.42 -11.88 -8.38
C LEU A 220 -0.28 -13.15 -7.87
N GLY A 221 0.08 -13.59 -6.66
CA GLY A 221 -0.53 -14.74 -6.00
C GLY A 221 -2.04 -14.56 -5.78
N ARG A 222 -2.45 -13.39 -5.28
CA ARG A 222 -3.87 -13.04 -5.06
C ARG A 222 -4.66 -13.03 -6.36
N TYR A 223 -4.13 -12.36 -7.39
CA TYR A 223 -4.78 -12.27 -8.70
C TYR A 223 -5.12 -13.63 -9.30
N TYR A 224 -4.18 -14.58 -9.30
CA TYR A 224 -4.42 -15.92 -9.82
C TYR A 224 -5.28 -16.78 -8.89
N ALA A 225 -5.14 -16.63 -7.57
CA ALA A 225 -5.98 -17.36 -6.61
C ALA A 225 -7.47 -16.99 -6.77
N GLU A 226 -7.81 -15.71 -6.92
CA GLU A 226 -9.19 -15.26 -7.11
C GLU A 226 -9.79 -15.71 -8.45
N ARG A 227 -8.98 -15.71 -9.52
CA ARG A 227 -9.42 -16.21 -10.83
C ARG A 227 -9.74 -17.71 -10.81
N LEU A 228 -9.02 -18.50 -10.03
CA LEU A 228 -9.31 -19.93 -9.88
C LEU A 228 -10.66 -20.16 -9.18
N VAL A 229 -11.01 -19.33 -8.20
CA VAL A 229 -12.33 -19.37 -7.54
C VAL A 229 -13.45 -19.02 -8.51
N LEU A 230 -13.26 -18.01 -9.37
CA LEU A 230 -14.26 -17.62 -10.38
C LEU A 230 -14.46 -18.68 -11.47
N VAL A 231 -13.42 -19.41 -11.85
CA VAL A 231 -13.53 -20.52 -12.82
C VAL A 231 -14.20 -21.75 -12.19
N ARG A 232 -13.95 -22.02 -10.90
CA ARG A 232 -14.54 -23.15 -10.15
C ARG A 232 -15.96 -22.89 -9.65
N SER A 233 -16.43 -21.64 -9.67
CA SER A 233 -17.80 -21.28 -9.36
C SER A 233 -18.59 -21.14 -10.68
N PRO A 234 -19.16 -22.23 -11.23
CA PRO A 234 -20.01 -22.11 -12.40
C PRO A 234 -21.15 -21.16 -12.07
N LYS A 235 -21.36 -20.18 -12.95
CA LYS A 235 -22.45 -19.22 -12.82
C LYS A 235 -23.76 -19.98 -12.63
N ASN A 236 -24.27 -20.03 -11.41
CA ASN A 236 -25.69 -20.21 -11.18
C ASN A 236 -26.34 -18.88 -11.59
N VAL A 237 -26.46 -18.63 -12.90
CA VAL A 237 -27.47 -17.71 -13.43
C VAL A 237 -28.80 -18.44 -13.36
N GLY A 238 -29.23 -18.73 -12.13
CA GLY A 238 -30.61 -18.98 -11.81
C GLY A 238 -31.27 -17.62 -11.68
N THR A 239 -32.07 -17.29 -12.69
CA THR A 239 -33.09 -16.24 -12.63
C THR A 239 -33.82 -16.30 -11.29
N TRP A 240 -33.66 -15.26 -10.46
CA TRP A 240 -34.61 -14.97 -9.39
C TRP A 240 -35.56 -13.91 -9.89
N SER A 241 -36.68 -14.37 -10.45
CA SER A 241 -37.91 -13.61 -10.60
C SER A 241 -39.02 -14.34 -9.84
N PHE A 242 -40.11 -13.60 -9.58
CA PHE A 242 -41.21 -13.80 -8.62
C PHE A 242 -40.92 -13.16 -7.25
N GLY A 243 -41.75 -12.27 -6.72
CA GLY A 243 -43.07 -11.80 -7.16
C GLY A 243 -43.70 -11.08 -5.98
N LYS A 244 -44.32 -9.93 -6.22
CA LYS A 244 -45.19 -9.28 -5.22
C LYS A 244 -46.37 -10.21 -4.96
N THR A 245 -46.65 -10.51 -3.69
CA THR A 245 -48.01 -10.69 -3.19
C THR A 245 -48.10 -10.25 -1.73
N GLU A 246 -49.09 -9.39 -1.51
CA GLU A 246 -49.68 -8.84 -0.29
C GLU A 246 -49.99 -9.82 0.85
N ASN A 247 -50.02 -9.25 2.06
CA ASN A 247 -50.94 -9.44 3.20
C ASN A 247 -51.22 -10.84 3.78
N GLN A 248 -50.93 -11.03 5.08
CA GLN A 248 -51.91 -11.10 6.19
C GLN A 248 -51.26 -11.60 7.50
N MET A 249 -51.67 -10.98 8.62
CA MET A 249 -51.92 -11.53 9.99
C MET A 249 -50.88 -12.52 10.57
N ILE A 250 -50.24 -12.32 11.73
CA ILE A 250 -50.63 -11.84 13.06
C ILE A 250 -49.38 -11.26 13.73
#